data_AF-A0A7V3UZF1-F1
#
_entry.id   AF-A0A7V3UZF1-F1
#
_cell.length_a   1.000
_cell.length_b   1.000
_cell.length_c   1.000
_cell.angle_alpha   90.00
_cell.angle_beta   90.00
_cell.angle_gamma   90.00
#
_symmetry.space_group_name_H-M   'P 1'
#
loop_
_entity.id
_entity.type
_entity.pdbx_description
1 polymer ?
#
loop_
_entity_poly.entity_id
_entity_poly.type
_entity_poly.pdbx_seq_one_letter_code
_entity_poly.pdbx_strand_id
1 'polypeptide(L)'
;MPIRQPIFWTTTALLLFLSPVRAEERKDSVVGQVRTKSPGKAVLLSLLIPGGGQIYTQRYIKAAIIAPAELGLGYLAYQQHKLSVQALRQADTVKYHYYQDRRNTFLFWTAAVVVFSAADAYVSAQLFGFDQELQIELGPDRLGLRLALR
;
A
#
# COMPACT_ATOMS: atom_id res chain seq x y z
N MET A 1 18.32 -0.41 58.02
CA MET A 1 18.77 0.27 56.78
C MET A 1 19.84 -0.59 56.11
N PRO A 2 19.99 -0.57 54.77
CA PRO A 2 19.52 -1.64 53.87
C PRO A 2 20.57 -2.66 53.39
N ILE A 3 20.05 -3.89 53.18
CA ILE A 3 20.13 -4.76 51.99
C ILE A 3 21.36 -4.63 51.08
N ARG A 4 22.16 -5.71 51.00
CA ARG A 4 22.93 -6.08 49.80
C ARG A 4 22.87 -7.59 49.61
N GLN A 5 22.01 -8.06 48.72
CA GLN A 5 22.00 -9.45 48.23
C GLN A 5 22.84 -9.56 46.94
N PRO A 6 23.49 -10.70 46.69
CA PRO A 6 24.45 -10.88 45.60
C PRO A 6 23.81 -11.25 44.26
N ILE A 7 24.60 -10.98 43.23
CA ILE A 7 24.42 -11.15 41.78
C ILE A 7 24.12 -12.61 41.41
N PHE A 8 22.92 -12.91 40.88
CA PHE A 8 22.56 -14.22 40.29
C PHE A 8 21.48 -14.13 39.18
N TRP A 9 21.63 -13.25 38.19
CA TRP A 9 20.66 -13.12 37.08
C TRP A 9 21.28 -13.06 35.68
N THR A 10 22.27 -13.91 35.36
CA THR A 10 22.82 -13.95 33.99
C THR A 10 22.77 -15.31 33.27
N THR A 11 22.10 -16.33 33.80
CA THR A 11 22.16 -17.67 33.18
C THR A 11 20.82 -18.35 32.89
N THR A 12 19.76 -17.59 32.58
CA THR A 12 18.47 -18.18 32.12
C THR A 12 17.93 -17.49 30.87
N ALA A 13 18.70 -17.47 29.77
CA ALA A 13 18.21 -16.97 28.49
C ALA A 13 18.63 -17.81 27.26
N LEU A 14 19.24 -18.99 27.45
CA LEU A 14 19.81 -19.78 26.34
C LEU A 14 19.20 -21.19 26.15
N LEU A 15 18.02 -21.45 26.71
CA LEU A 15 17.34 -22.76 26.57
C LEU A 15 15.95 -22.71 25.90
N LEU A 16 15.50 -21.54 25.44
CA LEU A 16 14.21 -21.40 24.74
C LEU A 16 14.31 -21.48 23.20
N PHE A 17 15.51 -21.65 22.64
CA PHE A 17 15.72 -21.69 21.18
C PHE A 17 15.81 -23.09 20.56
N LEU A 18 15.73 -24.17 21.35
CA LEU A 18 15.92 -25.53 20.83
C LEU A 18 14.76 -26.53 21.06
N SER A 19 13.61 -26.10 21.59
CA SER A 19 12.43 -26.96 21.60
C SER A 19 11.85 -27.02 20.18
N PRO A 20 11.81 -28.19 19.50
CA PRO A 20 11.01 -28.33 18.31
C PRO A 20 9.57 -28.16 18.76
N VAL A 21 8.94 -27.05 18.39
CA VAL A 21 7.49 -26.89 18.53
C VAL A 21 6.87 -28.07 17.80
N ARG A 22 6.34 -29.02 18.57
CA ARG A 22 5.58 -30.16 18.06
C ARG A 22 4.31 -29.57 17.48
N ALA A 23 4.32 -29.33 16.17
CA ALA A 23 3.12 -28.92 15.44
C ALA A 23 2.13 -30.08 15.48
N GLU A 24 1.14 -29.98 16.36
CA GLU A 24 -0.02 -30.85 16.34
C GLU A 24 -0.88 -30.42 15.14
N GLU A 25 -0.92 -31.24 14.09
CA GLU A 25 -1.81 -31.05 12.94
C GLU A 25 -3.28 -31.17 13.41
N ARG A 26 -3.87 -30.07 13.89
CA ARG A 26 -5.32 -29.99 14.08
C ARG A 26 -5.96 -29.62 12.75
N LYS A 27 -6.45 -30.64 12.04
CA LYS A 27 -7.37 -30.49 10.90
C LYS A 27 -8.71 -29.94 11.38
N ASP A 28 -8.84 -28.62 11.44
CA ASP A 28 -10.14 -27.97 11.53
C ASP A 28 -10.52 -27.34 10.20
N SER A 29 -11.40 -28.05 9.51
CA SER A 29 -12.14 -27.63 8.34
C SER A 29 -13.15 -26.52 8.70
N VAL A 30 -12.64 -25.30 8.88
CA VAL A 30 -13.36 -24.02 8.67
C VAL A 30 -12.36 -23.02 8.06
N VAL A 31 -11.73 -23.38 6.94
CA VAL A 31 -11.00 -22.40 6.13
C VAL A 31 -12.05 -21.58 5.40
N GLY A 32 -12.59 -20.56 6.07
CA GLY A 32 -13.19 -19.43 5.38
C GLY A 32 -12.17 -18.97 4.35
N GLN A 33 -12.54 -19.01 3.07
CA GLN A 33 -11.62 -18.71 1.99
C GLN A 33 -10.94 -17.36 2.24
N VAL A 34 -9.64 -17.38 2.57
CA VAL A 34 -8.81 -16.18 2.61
C VAL A 34 -8.89 -15.59 1.20
N ARG A 35 -9.62 -14.48 1.04
CA ARG A 35 -9.77 -13.82 -0.25
C ARG A 35 -8.43 -13.23 -0.66
N THR A 36 -7.61 -14.00 -1.33
CA THR A 36 -6.36 -13.50 -1.89
C THR A 36 -6.67 -12.68 -3.15
N LYS A 37 -6.20 -11.43 -3.18
CA LYS A 37 -6.32 -10.55 -4.35
C LYS A 37 -5.11 -10.79 -5.26
N SER A 38 -5.35 -10.85 -6.58
CA SER A 38 -4.27 -11.09 -7.55
C SER A 38 -3.43 -9.82 -7.71
N PRO A 39 -2.13 -9.83 -7.33
CA PRO A 39 -1.28 -8.64 -7.39
C PRO A 39 -1.08 -8.13 -8.82
N GLY A 40 -1.04 -9.04 -9.81
CA GLY A 40 -0.92 -8.68 -11.22
C GLY A 40 -2.12 -7.88 -11.75
N LYS A 41 -3.33 -8.16 -11.26
CA LYS A 41 -4.53 -7.39 -11.64
C LYS A 41 -4.53 -5.99 -11.03
N ALA A 42 -4.00 -5.83 -9.82
CA ALA A 42 -3.88 -4.52 -9.15
C ALA A 42 -2.96 -3.58 -9.94
N VAL A 43 -1.81 -4.09 -10.37
CA VAL A 43 -0.83 -3.34 -11.17
C VAL A 43 -1.39 -2.97 -12.54
N LEU A 44 -2.02 -3.93 -13.24
CA LEU A 44 -2.62 -3.66 -14.54
C LEU A 44 -3.72 -2.60 -14.44
N LEU A 45 -4.55 -2.64 -13.39
CA LEU A 45 -5.62 -1.68 -13.18
C LEU A 45 -5.08 -0.28 -12.83
N SER A 46 -4.01 -0.16 -12.03
CA SER A 46 -3.32 1.12 -11.80
C SER A 46 -2.74 1.72 -13.08
N LEU A 47 -2.28 0.87 -14.02
CA LEU A 47 -1.72 1.34 -15.29
C LEU A 47 -2.78 1.87 -16.25
N LEU A 48 -3.98 1.28 -16.21
CA LEU A 48 -5.07 1.59 -17.13
C LEU A 48 -6.00 2.68 -16.61
N ILE A 49 -6.22 2.73 -15.29
CA ILE A 49 -7.18 3.62 -14.65
C ILE A 49 -6.49 4.33 -13.49
N PRO A 50 -6.53 5.68 -13.43
CA PRO A 50 -5.95 6.41 -12.32
C PRO A 50 -6.61 6.00 -10.99
N GLY A 51 -5.78 5.65 -10.00
CA GLY A 51 -6.20 5.08 -8.71
C GLY A 51 -6.74 3.64 -8.76
N GLY A 52 -6.67 2.96 -9.91
CA GLY A 52 -7.27 1.64 -10.14
C GLY A 52 -6.79 0.56 -9.17
N GLY A 53 -5.48 0.41 -8.97
CA GLY A 53 -4.95 -0.61 -8.05
C GLY A 53 -5.40 -0.43 -6.60
N GLN A 54 -5.57 0.81 -6.15
CA GLN A 54 -6.02 1.12 -4.79
C GLN A 54 -7.50 0.77 -4.58
N ILE A 55 -8.34 0.97 -5.60
CA ILE A 55 -9.74 0.51 -5.61
C ILE A 55 -9.80 -1.02 -5.55
N TYR A 56 -8.93 -1.70 -6.32
CA TYR A 56 -8.87 -3.17 -6.33
C TYR A 56 -8.46 -3.77 -4.98
N THR A 57 -7.54 -3.12 -4.26
CA THR A 57 -7.10 -3.51 -2.91
C THR A 57 -8.01 -2.97 -1.80
N GLN A 58 -9.17 -2.38 -2.12
CA GLN A 58 -10.15 -1.82 -1.18
C GLN A 58 -9.59 -0.72 -0.26
N ARG A 59 -8.51 -0.05 -0.68
CA ARG A 59 -7.90 1.08 0.05
C ARG A 59 -8.44 2.41 -0.48
N TYR A 60 -9.72 2.68 -0.19
CA TYR A 60 -10.45 3.81 -0.77
C TYR A 60 -9.87 5.19 -0.43
N ILE A 61 -9.33 5.39 0.78
CA ILE A 61 -8.70 6.66 1.15
C ILE A 61 -7.46 6.93 0.30
N LYS A 62 -6.64 5.89 0.05
CA LYS A 62 -5.48 6.00 -0.85
C LYS A 62 -5.93 6.30 -2.28
N ALA A 63 -6.98 5.62 -2.76
CA ALA A 63 -7.55 5.89 -4.08
C ALA A 63 -8.03 7.35 -4.21
N ALA A 64 -8.68 7.90 -3.18
CA ALA A 64 -9.17 9.27 -3.16
C ALA A 64 -8.06 10.33 -3.20
N ILE A 65 -6.84 10.00 -2.79
CA ILE A 65 -5.68 10.90 -2.86
C ILE A 65 -4.91 10.71 -4.17
N ILE A 66 -4.66 9.45 -4.55
CA ILE A 66 -3.85 9.12 -5.73
C ILE A 66 -4.57 9.49 -7.03
N ALA A 67 -5.86 9.19 -7.16
CA ALA A 67 -6.59 9.46 -8.41
C ALA A 67 -6.61 10.96 -8.77
N PRO A 68 -6.91 11.90 -7.86
CA PRO A 68 -6.81 13.32 -8.17
C PRO A 68 -5.38 13.78 -8.49
N ALA A 69 -4.36 13.20 -7.86
CA ALA A 69 -2.96 13.53 -8.17
C ALA A 69 -2.58 13.12 -9.59
N GLU A 70 -2.90 11.87 -9.99
CA GLU A 70 -2.67 11.35 -11.34
C GLU A 70 -3.47 12.13 -12.39
N LEU A 71 -4.75 12.40 -12.12
CA LEU A 71 -5.61 13.21 -13.00
C LEU A 71 -5.13 14.65 -13.12
N GLY A 72 -4.72 15.28 -12.01
CA GLY A 72 -4.22 16.65 -11.99
C GLY A 72 -2.94 16.82 -12.80
N LEU A 73 -1.96 15.93 -12.60
CA LEU A 73 -0.72 15.94 -13.37
C LEU A 73 -0.96 15.64 -14.86
N GLY A 74 -1.81 14.66 -15.16
CA GLY A 74 -2.24 14.35 -16.53
C GLY A 74 -2.93 15.54 -17.20
N TYR A 75 -3.81 16.24 -16.49
CA TYR A 75 -4.49 17.44 -16.99
C TYR A 75 -3.51 18.59 -17.27
N LEU A 76 -2.55 18.83 -16.37
CA LEU A 76 -1.50 19.83 -16.58
C LEU A 76 -0.63 19.49 -17.79
N ALA A 77 -0.22 18.22 -17.93
CA ALA A 77 0.50 17.76 -19.12
C ALA A 77 -0.31 18.00 -20.40
N TYR A 78 -1.61 17.70 -20.40
CA TYR A 78 -2.50 17.95 -21.53
C TYR A 78 -2.61 19.44 -21.89
N GLN A 79 -2.76 20.31 -20.88
CA GLN A 79 -2.78 21.76 -21.09
C GLN A 79 -1.46 22.26 -21.70
N GLN A 80 -0.31 21.83 -21.17
CA GLN A 80 1.00 22.18 -21.74
C GLN A 80 1.16 21.67 -23.17
N HIS A 81 0.63 20.48 -23.48
CA HIS A 81 0.62 19.96 -24.84
C HIS A 81 -0.16 20.89 -25.79
N LYS A 82 -1.37 21.34 -25.41
CA LYS A 82 -2.14 22.29 -26.23
C LYS A 82 -1.40 23.60 -26.46
N LEU A 83 -0.78 24.15 -25.42
CA LEU A 83 0.01 25.38 -25.52
C LEU A 83 1.24 25.19 -26.42
N SER A 84 1.90 24.04 -26.35
CA SER A 84 3.02 23.71 -27.25
C SER A 84 2.58 23.67 -28.72
N VAL A 85 1.42 23.06 -29.02
CA VAL A 85 0.88 23.00 -30.38
C VAL A 85 0.47 24.38 -30.88
N GLN A 86 -0.08 25.23 -30.00
CA GLN A 86 -0.43 26.61 -30.35
C GLN A 86 0.82 27.45 -30.66
N ALA A 87 1.87 27.35 -29.84
CA ALA A 87 3.14 28.03 -30.08
C ALA A 87 3.78 27.59 -31.41
N LEU A 88 3.71 26.28 -31.72
CA LEU A 88 4.18 25.75 -33.01
C LEU A 88 3.42 26.36 -34.19
N ARG A 89 2.09 26.50 -34.09
CA ARG A 89 1.25 27.13 -35.13
C ARG A 89 1.56 28.62 -35.32
N GLN A 90 2.06 29.29 -34.29
CA GLN A 90 2.47 30.69 -34.33
C GLN A 90 3.94 30.88 -34.76
N ALA A 91 4.64 29.80 -35.11
CA ALA A 91 6.08 29.79 -35.39
C ALA A 91 6.94 30.37 -34.24
N ASP A 92 6.43 30.35 -33.00
CA ASP A 92 7.14 30.81 -31.81
C ASP A 92 7.91 29.63 -31.19
N THR A 93 9.16 29.47 -31.63
CA THR A 93 10.04 28.37 -31.22
C THR A 93 10.39 28.40 -29.74
N VAL A 94 10.54 29.60 -29.16
CA VAL A 94 10.90 29.76 -27.74
C VAL A 94 9.75 29.26 -26.86
N LYS A 95 8.51 29.68 -27.13
CA LYS A 95 7.35 29.18 -26.37
C LYS A 95 7.09 27.70 -26.62
N TYR A 96 7.33 27.22 -27.85
CA TYR A 96 7.18 25.80 -28.18
C TYR A 96 8.04 24.92 -27.26
N HIS A 97 9.35 25.20 -27.19
CA HIS A 97 10.28 24.43 -26.34
C HIS A 97 9.91 24.55 -24.86
N TYR A 98 9.57 25.76 -24.39
CA TYR A 98 9.16 25.98 -23.01
C TYR A 98 7.93 25.12 -22.60
N TYR A 99 6.88 25.09 -23.43
CA TYR A 99 5.69 24.28 -23.16
C TYR A 99 5.95 22.78 -23.35
N GLN A 100 6.83 22.40 -24.26
CA GLN A 100 7.24 21.02 -24.47
C GLN A 100 7.99 20.47 -23.25
N ASP A 101 8.92 21.24 -22.67
CA ASP A 101 9.69 20.85 -21.49
C ASP A 101 8.79 20.74 -20.26
N ARG A 102 7.86 21.69 -20.07
CA ARG A 102 6.86 21.62 -19.00
C ARG A 102 5.95 20.40 -19.15
N ARG A 103 5.47 20.10 -20.36
CA ARG A 103 4.68 18.90 -20.64
C ARG A 103 5.48 17.64 -20.26
N ASN A 104 6.72 17.53 -20.70
CA ASN A 104 7.57 16.37 -20.41
C ASN A 104 7.82 16.22 -18.90
N THR A 105 7.99 17.34 -18.19
CA THR A 105 8.13 17.37 -16.73
C THR A 105 6.87 16.83 -16.04
N PHE A 106 5.68 17.29 -16.43
CA PHE A 106 4.43 16.76 -15.88
C PHE A 106 4.22 15.30 -16.23
N LEU A 107 4.50 14.87 -17.47
CA LEU A 107 4.41 13.46 -17.87
C LEU A 107 5.36 12.57 -17.06
N PHE A 108 6.59 13.03 -16.80
CA PHE A 108 7.54 12.32 -15.96
C PHE A 108 7.01 12.15 -14.54
N TRP A 109 6.50 13.23 -13.94
CA TRP A 109 5.88 13.16 -12.61
C TRP A 109 4.62 12.28 -12.58
N THR A 110 3.76 12.34 -13.61
CA THR A 110 2.61 11.43 -13.75
C THR A 110 3.08 9.97 -13.76
N ALA A 111 4.09 9.65 -14.59
CA ALA A 111 4.63 8.30 -14.67
C ALA A 111 5.23 7.84 -13.32
N ALA A 112 5.96 8.71 -12.63
CA ALA A 112 6.52 8.42 -11.32
C ALA A 112 5.42 8.09 -10.28
N VAL A 113 4.33 8.88 -10.26
CA VAL A 113 3.18 8.63 -9.37
C VAL A 113 2.49 7.31 -9.72
N VAL A 114 2.26 7.02 -11.00
CA VAL A 114 1.64 5.77 -11.45
C VAL A 114 2.47 4.55 -11.04
N VAL A 115 3.79 4.61 -11.22
CA VAL A 115 4.71 3.52 -10.81
C VAL A 115 4.70 3.35 -9.29
N PHE A 116 4.79 4.44 -8.54
CA PHE A 116 4.72 4.40 -7.07
C PHE A 116 3.39 3.81 -6.59
N SER A 117 2.27 4.28 -7.16
CA SER A 117 0.91 3.80 -6.87
C SER A 117 0.77 2.31 -7.15
N ALA A 118 1.30 1.83 -8.28
CA ALA A 118 1.30 0.41 -8.64
C ALA A 118 2.12 -0.43 -7.66
N ALA A 119 3.29 0.05 -7.23
CA ALA A 119 4.11 -0.63 -6.23
C ALA A 119 3.42 -0.70 -4.85
N ASP A 120 2.83 0.41 -4.37
CA ASP A 120 2.07 0.43 -3.12
C ASP A 120 0.84 -0.49 -3.18
N ALA A 121 0.14 -0.52 -4.32
CA ALA A 121 -0.99 -1.44 -4.54
C ALA A 121 -0.53 -2.90 -4.58
N TYR A 122 0.62 -3.21 -5.18
CA TYR A 122 1.18 -4.55 -5.21
C TYR A 122 1.49 -5.06 -3.78
N VAL A 123 2.16 -4.25 -2.97
CA VAL A 123 2.43 -4.57 -1.56
C VAL A 123 1.12 -4.72 -0.78
N SER A 124 0.17 -3.82 -0.99
CA SER A 124 -1.15 -3.87 -0.35
C SER A 124 -1.94 -5.13 -0.72
N ALA A 125 -1.83 -5.62 -1.96
CA ALA A 125 -2.48 -6.84 -2.41
C ALA A 125 -1.85 -8.09 -1.76
N GLN A 126 -0.53 -8.12 -1.58
CA GLN A 126 0.18 -9.21 -0.90
C GLN A 126 -0.19 -9.32 0.59
N LEU A 127 -0.35 -8.17 1.27
CA LEU A 127 -0.71 -8.12 2.69
C LEU A 127 -2.22 -8.22 2.95
N PHE A 128 -3.05 -8.27 1.91
CA PHE A 128 -4.51 -8.21 2.02
C PHE A 128 -5.11 -9.32 2.90
N GLY A 129 -4.56 -10.54 2.84
CA GLY A 129 -5.03 -11.66 3.67
C GLY A 129 -4.71 -11.51 5.16
N PHE A 130 -3.56 -10.92 5.50
CA PHE A 130 -3.12 -10.69 6.87
C PHE A 130 -3.94 -9.60 7.56
N ASP A 131 -4.15 -8.46 6.89
CA ASP A 131 -4.96 -7.36 7.43
C ASP A 131 -6.40 -7.80 7.73
N GLN A 132 -6.95 -8.68 6.89
CA GLN A 132 -8.30 -9.19 7.06
C GLN A 132 -8.43 -10.12 8.27
N GLU A 133 -7.43 -10.96 8.54
CA GLU A 133 -7.40 -11.83 9.72
C GLU A 133 -7.24 -11.02 11.01
N LEU A 134 -6.32 -10.05 11.03
CA LEU A 134 -6.12 -9.14 12.16
C LEU A 134 -7.39 -8.35 12.51
N GLN A 135 -8.16 -7.90 11.50
CA GLN A 135 -9.45 -7.23 11.72
C GLN A 135 -10.54 -8.16 12.29
N ILE A 136 -10.57 -9.43 11.86
CA ILE A 136 -11.53 -10.41 12.37
C ILE A 136 -11.22 -10.76 13.83
N GLU A 137 -9.93 -10.80 14.21
CA GLU A 137 -9.51 -11.06 15.59
C GLU A 137 -9.73 -9.88 16.53
N LEU A 138 -9.55 -8.65 16.06
CA LEU A 138 -9.76 -7.42 16.83
C LEU A 138 -11.22 -6.91 16.83
N GLY A 139 -12.16 -7.68 16.27
CA GLY A 139 -13.58 -7.33 16.25
C GLY A 139 -14.21 -7.24 17.66
N PRO A 140 -15.26 -6.42 17.85
CA PRO A 140 -15.91 -6.19 19.15
C PRO A 140 -16.44 -7.47 19.81
N ASP A 141 -16.62 -8.56 19.05
CA ASP A 141 -17.08 -9.84 19.56
C ASP A 141 -16.02 -10.65 20.33
N ARG A 142 -14.73 -10.28 20.24
CA ARG A 142 -13.62 -11.04 20.88
C ARG A 142 -12.76 -10.24 21.85
N LEU A 143 -12.79 -8.91 21.79
CA LEU A 143 -12.15 -8.03 22.77
C LEU A 143 -13.12 -7.67 23.90
N GLY A 144 -13.19 -8.51 24.94
CA GLY A 144 -13.58 -8.04 26.28
C GLY A 144 -14.85 -8.58 26.94
N LEU A 145 -15.62 -9.49 26.34
CA LEU A 145 -16.79 -10.10 27.00
C LEU A 145 -16.48 -11.37 27.81
N ARG A 146 -15.19 -11.63 28.11
CA ARG A 146 -14.75 -12.72 29.01
C ARG A 146 -14.12 -12.23 30.32
N LEU A 147 -13.99 -10.91 30.53
CA LEU A 147 -13.44 -10.33 31.75
C LEU A 147 -14.52 -9.83 32.73
N ALA A 148 -15.80 -9.83 32.35
CA ALA A 148 -16.89 -9.26 33.15
C ALA A 148 -17.91 -10.28 33.70
N LEU A 149 -17.64 -11.58 33.60
CA LEU A 149 -18.47 -12.64 34.19
C LEU A 149 -17.61 -13.59 35.01
N ARG A 150 -17.13 -13.11 36.16
CA ARG A 150 -16.82 -13.98 37.30
C ARG A 150 -17.02 -13.23 38.60
#